data_AF-G7P3A3-F1
#
_entry.id   AF-G7P3A3-F1
#
_cell.length_a   1.000
_cell.length_b   1.000
_cell.length_c   1.000
_cell.angle_alpha   90.00
_cell.angle_beta   90.00
_cell.angle_gamma   90.00
#
_symmetry.space_group_name_H-M   'P 1'
#
loop_
_entity.id
_entity.type
_entity.pdbx_description
1 polymer ?
#
loop_
_entity_poly.entity_id
_entity_poly.type
_entity_poly.pdbx_seq_one_letter_code
_entity_poly.pdbx_strand_id
1 'polypeptide(L)'
;PVHMGLVITEVEQEPSFSDIASLVVWCMAVGISYISVYDHQGIFKRNNSRLMDEILKQQQELLGLDCSKYSPEFANSNDKDDQVLNCHLAVKVLSPEDGKADIVRAAQDFCQLVAQKQKRPTDLDVDMLGSLLSSNGCPDPDLVLKFGPVDSTLGFLPWHIRLTEIVSLPSHLNISYEDFFSALRQYAACEQRLGK
;
A
#
# COMPACT_ATOMS: atom_id res chain seq x y z
N PRO A 1 -11.43 3.23 -4.85
CA PRO A 1 -10.47 3.78 -3.87
C PRO A 1 -9.32 4.45 -4.64
N VAL A 2 -8.74 5.52 -4.11
CA VAL A 2 -7.51 6.12 -4.66
C VAL A 2 -6.30 5.29 -4.26
N HIS A 3 -6.27 4.82 -3.01
CA HIS A 3 -5.23 3.93 -2.49
C HIS A 3 -5.83 2.63 -1.94
N MET A 4 -5.32 1.50 -2.44
CA MET A 4 -5.67 0.16 -1.96
C MET A 4 -4.51 -0.49 -1.20
N GLY A 5 -4.80 -1.07 -0.04
CA GLY A 5 -3.90 -1.97 0.68
C GLY A 5 -4.25 -3.44 0.43
N LEU A 6 -3.27 -4.28 0.14
CA LEU A 6 -3.38 -5.73 0.07
C LEU A 6 -2.63 -6.32 1.27
N VAL A 7 -3.36 -6.87 2.24
CA VAL A 7 -2.81 -7.40 3.49
C VAL A 7 -2.93 -8.92 3.49
N ILE A 8 -1.79 -9.61 3.42
CA ILE A 8 -1.73 -11.07 3.38
C ILE A 8 -1.42 -11.58 4.80
N THR A 9 -2.34 -12.36 5.35
CA THR A 9 -2.25 -12.90 6.72
C THR A 9 -2.02 -14.41 6.78
N GLU A 10 -2.04 -15.09 5.63
CA GLU A 10 -1.79 -16.53 5.52
C GLU A 10 -0.32 -16.83 5.85
N VAL A 11 -0.09 -17.75 6.79
CA VAL A 11 1.26 -18.14 7.25
C VAL A 11 1.59 -19.61 7.00
N GLU A 12 0.59 -20.41 6.65
CA GLU A 12 0.77 -21.87 6.48
C GLU A 12 1.46 -22.23 5.16
N GLN A 13 1.43 -21.34 4.17
CA GLN A 13 2.02 -21.53 2.84
C GLN A 13 2.75 -20.26 2.40
N GLU A 14 3.74 -20.41 1.51
CA GLU A 14 4.40 -19.27 0.89
C GLU A 14 3.36 -18.49 0.04
N PRO A 15 3.31 -17.15 0.13
CA PRO A 15 2.35 -16.37 -0.63
C PRO A 15 2.56 -16.53 -2.15
N SER A 16 1.45 -16.57 -2.88
CA SER A 16 1.45 -16.67 -4.35
C SER A 16 1.76 -15.30 -4.97
N PHE A 17 2.99 -15.12 -5.43
CA PHE A 17 3.42 -13.88 -6.10
C PHE A 17 2.61 -13.60 -7.37
N SER A 18 2.18 -14.63 -8.10
CA SER A 18 1.36 -14.48 -9.31
C SER A 18 -0.03 -13.96 -8.99
N ASP A 19 -0.68 -14.44 -7.92
CA ASP A 19 -2.01 -13.97 -7.54
C ASP A 19 -1.97 -12.52 -7.03
N ILE A 20 -0.93 -12.17 -6.26
CA ILE A 20 -0.74 -10.79 -5.81
C ILE A 20 -0.42 -9.86 -6.99
N ALA A 21 0.42 -10.30 -7.93
CA ALA A 21 0.68 -9.54 -9.16
C ALA A 21 -0.61 -9.33 -9.96
N SER A 22 -1.48 -10.32 -10.06
CA SER A 22 -2.78 -10.21 -10.75
C SER A 22 -3.65 -9.16 -10.09
N LEU A 23 -3.77 -9.18 -8.76
CA LEU A 23 -4.49 -8.17 -8.00
C LEU A 23 -3.94 -6.76 -8.24
N VAL A 24 -2.62 -6.60 -8.21
CA VAL A 24 -1.97 -5.31 -8.47
C VAL A 24 -2.32 -4.83 -9.89
N VAL A 25 -2.15 -5.67 -10.92
CA VAL A 25 -2.46 -5.32 -12.32
C VAL A 25 -3.95 -5.01 -12.50
N TRP A 26 -4.86 -5.73 -11.84
CA TRP A 26 -6.28 -5.40 -11.85
C TRP A 26 -6.57 -4.06 -11.20
N CYS A 27 -5.89 -3.70 -10.11
CA CYS A 27 -5.98 -2.36 -9.52
C CYS A 27 -5.59 -1.29 -10.53
N MET A 28 -4.49 -1.49 -11.27
CA MET A 28 -4.07 -0.59 -12.34
C MET A 28 -5.14 -0.46 -13.42
N ALA A 29 -5.67 -1.60 -13.87
CA ALA A 29 -6.65 -1.68 -14.95
C ALA A 29 -7.96 -0.94 -14.63
N VAL A 30 -8.40 -0.96 -13.36
CA VAL A 30 -9.60 -0.25 -12.91
C VAL A 30 -9.32 1.19 -12.47
N GLY A 31 -8.08 1.67 -12.58
CA GLY A 31 -7.70 3.06 -12.33
C GLY A 31 -7.39 3.42 -10.87
N ILE A 32 -7.04 2.45 -10.02
CA ILE A 32 -6.55 2.70 -8.66
C ILE A 32 -5.11 3.23 -8.75
N SER A 33 -4.82 4.37 -8.12
CA SER A 33 -3.54 5.08 -8.30
C SER A 33 -2.43 4.56 -7.38
N TYR A 34 -2.75 4.14 -6.16
CA TYR A 34 -1.75 3.67 -5.20
C TYR A 34 -2.10 2.26 -4.73
N ILE A 35 -1.11 1.38 -4.68
CA ILE A 35 -1.26 0.01 -4.20
C ILE A 35 -0.15 -0.29 -3.18
N SER A 36 -0.55 -0.68 -1.97
CA SER A 36 0.38 -1.13 -0.92
C SER A 36 0.24 -2.63 -0.70
N VAL A 37 1.29 -3.41 -0.93
CA VAL A 37 1.35 -4.85 -0.66
C VAL A 37 2.03 -5.08 0.69
N TYR A 38 1.41 -5.85 1.58
CA TYR A 38 1.93 -6.08 2.93
C TYR A 38 1.80 -7.53 3.37
N ASP A 39 2.86 -8.03 4.01
CA ASP A 39 2.81 -9.21 4.85
C ASP A 39 3.59 -8.97 6.16
N HIS A 40 3.12 -9.60 7.24
CA HIS A 40 3.68 -9.36 8.57
C HIS A 40 5.08 -9.99 8.79
N GLN A 41 5.52 -10.87 7.88
CA GLN A 41 6.83 -11.54 7.96
C GLN A 41 7.90 -10.84 7.09
N GLY A 42 7.50 -9.83 6.31
CA GLY A 42 8.36 -9.14 5.34
C GLY A 42 8.79 -10.00 4.16
N ILE A 43 8.04 -11.04 3.81
CA ILE A 43 8.30 -11.92 2.66
C ILE A 43 8.34 -11.11 1.37
N PHE A 44 7.32 -10.28 1.09
CA PHE A 44 7.28 -9.49 -0.14
C PHE A 44 8.41 -8.47 -0.17
N LYS A 45 8.71 -7.83 0.96
CA LYS A 45 9.78 -6.83 1.04
C LYS A 45 11.17 -7.45 0.80
N ARG A 46 11.42 -8.66 1.31
CA ARG A 46 12.65 -9.45 1.03
C ARG A 46 12.73 -9.95 -0.41
N ASN A 47 11.59 -10.17 -1.06
CA ASN A 47 11.49 -10.70 -2.43
C ASN A 47 10.94 -9.64 -3.39
N ASN A 48 11.29 -8.37 -3.18
CA ASN A 48 10.73 -7.24 -3.92
C ASN A 48 10.93 -7.38 -5.43
N SER A 49 12.14 -7.76 -5.87
CA SER A 49 12.44 -7.97 -7.30
C SER A 49 11.54 -9.03 -7.93
N ARG A 50 11.35 -10.19 -7.26
CA ARG A 50 10.48 -11.27 -7.73
C ARG A 50 9.03 -10.82 -7.88
N LEU A 51 8.53 -10.01 -6.94
CA LEU A 51 7.17 -9.45 -7.04
C LEU A 51 7.07 -8.46 -8.21
N MET A 52 8.04 -7.57 -8.36
CA MET A 52 8.04 -6.60 -9.47
C MET A 52 8.13 -7.28 -10.84
N ASP A 53 8.99 -8.29 -10.98
CA ASP A 53 9.13 -9.06 -12.22
C ASP A 53 7.80 -9.73 -12.61
N GLU A 54 7.09 -10.31 -11.64
CA GLU A 54 5.79 -10.95 -11.89
C GLU A 54 4.70 -9.91 -12.22
N ILE A 55 4.70 -8.74 -11.57
CA ILE A 55 3.79 -7.63 -11.92
C ILE A 55 4.03 -7.16 -13.36
N LEU A 56 5.29 -6.91 -13.75
CA LEU A 56 5.64 -6.45 -15.10
C LEU A 56 5.25 -7.48 -16.16
N LYS A 57 5.53 -8.76 -15.90
CA LYS A 57 5.13 -9.87 -16.77
C LYS A 57 3.61 -9.89 -16.98
N GLN A 58 2.83 -9.86 -15.91
CA GLN A 58 1.37 -9.91 -16.02
C GLN A 58 0.77 -8.62 -16.60
N GLN A 59 1.39 -7.47 -16.34
CA GLN A 59 1.02 -6.22 -16.97
C GLN A 59 1.14 -6.32 -18.50
N GLN A 60 2.25 -6.89 -18.99
CA GLN A 60 2.46 -7.10 -20.42
C GLN A 60 1.43 -8.08 -21.03
N GLU A 61 1.13 -9.17 -20.32
CA GLU A 61 0.18 -10.20 -20.77
C GLU A 61 -1.28 -9.70 -20.79
N LEU A 62 -1.69 -8.92 -19.79
CA LEU A 62 -3.10 -8.51 -19.60
C LEU A 62 -3.44 -7.15 -20.21
N LEU A 63 -2.51 -6.19 -20.22
CA LEU A 63 -2.76 -4.81 -20.67
C LEU A 63 -2.10 -4.47 -22.01
N GLY A 64 -1.19 -5.31 -22.52
CA GLY A 64 -0.52 -5.11 -23.81
C GLY A 64 0.62 -4.07 -23.80
N LEU A 65 1.26 -3.89 -24.97
CA LEU A 65 2.49 -3.08 -25.18
C LEU A 65 2.30 -1.55 -25.10
N ASP A 66 1.07 -1.03 -25.16
CA ASP A 66 0.76 0.41 -25.21
C ASP A 66 0.68 1.08 -23.83
N CYS A 67 1.33 0.51 -22.82
CA CYS A 67 1.20 0.92 -21.41
C CYS A 67 2.03 2.15 -21.00
N SER A 68 2.35 3.06 -21.93
CA SER A 68 3.05 4.33 -21.61
C SER A 68 2.32 5.20 -20.57
N LYS A 69 1.02 4.95 -20.34
CA LYS A 69 0.18 5.62 -19.34
C LYS A 69 0.29 5.04 -17.92
N TYR A 70 0.81 3.83 -17.77
CA TYR A 70 0.86 3.09 -16.51
C TYR A 70 2.28 2.58 -16.25
N SER A 71 3.27 3.48 -16.29
CA SER A 71 4.60 3.15 -15.80
C SER A 71 4.55 3.13 -14.28
N PRO A 72 4.61 1.96 -13.62
CA PRO A 72 4.60 1.92 -12.17
C PRO A 72 5.87 2.55 -11.62
N GLU A 73 5.72 3.56 -10.76
CA GLU A 73 6.83 4.05 -9.96
C GLU A 73 6.96 3.16 -8.73
N PHE A 74 8.01 2.37 -8.73
CA PHE A 74 8.34 1.48 -7.63
C PHE A 74 9.13 2.25 -6.58
N ALA A 75 8.47 2.69 -5.51
CA ALA A 75 9.06 3.60 -4.51
C ALA A 75 10.23 2.99 -3.69
N ASN A 76 10.56 1.71 -3.88
CA ASN A 76 11.62 1.00 -3.16
C ASN A 76 12.93 0.87 -3.96
N SER A 77 13.01 1.35 -5.20
CA SER A 77 14.27 1.41 -5.98
C SER A 77 14.96 2.76 -5.79
N ASN A 78 16.26 2.75 -5.51
CA ASN A 78 17.08 3.94 -5.25
C ASN A 78 17.40 4.81 -6.49
N ASP A 79 16.80 4.53 -7.65
CA ASP A 79 17.04 5.32 -8.85
C ASP A 79 16.10 6.52 -8.89
N LYS A 80 16.68 7.69 -8.62
CA LYS A 80 16.09 8.98 -8.92
C LYS A 80 16.35 9.31 -10.39
N ASP A 81 15.47 8.85 -11.27
CA ASP A 81 15.36 9.43 -12.60
C ASP A 81 14.06 10.22 -12.72
N ASP A 82 14.22 11.52 -12.97
CA ASP A 82 13.17 12.47 -13.33
C ASP A 82 12.55 12.06 -14.68
N GLN A 83 11.24 11.76 -14.72
CA GLN A 83 10.50 11.91 -15.98
C GLN A 83 8.98 12.16 -15.81
N VAL A 84 8.61 13.41 -16.15
CA VAL A 84 7.43 13.85 -16.95
C VAL A 84 6.06 13.22 -16.64
N LEU A 85 5.13 14.09 -16.20
CA LEU A 85 3.67 13.89 -16.06
C LEU A 85 3.10 12.71 -16.88
N ASN A 86 2.88 11.59 -16.20
CA ASN A 86 1.95 10.53 -16.57
C ASN A 86 1.32 10.02 -15.27
N CYS A 87 0.10 9.48 -15.31
CA CYS A 87 -0.65 9.04 -14.13
C CYS A 87 0.23 8.15 -13.22
N HIS A 88 0.80 8.72 -12.15
CA HIS A 88 1.77 8.06 -11.30
C HIS A 88 1.10 6.93 -10.53
N LEU A 89 1.13 5.73 -11.11
CA LEU A 89 0.69 4.54 -10.42
C LEU A 89 1.82 4.05 -9.53
N ALA A 90 1.64 4.07 -8.22
CA ALA A 90 2.70 3.76 -7.28
C ALA A 90 2.39 2.45 -6.55
N VAL A 91 3.29 1.47 -6.71
CA VAL A 91 3.25 0.21 -5.97
C VAL A 91 4.29 0.26 -4.84
N LYS A 92 3.83 0.10 -3.60
CA LYS A 92 4.68 0.07 -2.40
C LYS A 92 4.64 -1.31 -1.77
N VAL A 93 5.80 -1.85 -1.44
CA VAL A 93 5.91 -3.12 -0.70
C VAL A 93 6.32 -2.81 0.72
N LEU A 94 5.46 -3.20 1.66
CA LEU A 94 5.50 -2.82 3.07
C LEU A 94 5.72 -4.03 3.97
N SER A 95 6.25 -3.76 5.16
CA SER A 95 6.45 -4.71 6.26
C SER A 95 6.10 -4.03 7.59
N PRO A 96 6.11 -4.72 8.74
CA PRO A 96 5.78 -4.13 10.04
C PRO A 96 6.62 -2.89 10.41
N GLU A 97 7.82 -2.74 9.84
CA GLU A 97 8.68 -1.58 10.11
C GLU A 97 8.13 -0.28 9.52
N ASP A 98 7.32 -0.36 8.46
CA ASP A 98 6.67 0.80 7.85
C ASP A 98 5.46 1.29 8.67
N GLY A 99 5.09 0.57 9.74
CA GLY A 99 4.05 0.95 10.69
C GLY A 99 4.62 1.66 11.92
N LYS A 100 4.62 0.97 13.07
CA LYS A 100 5.02 1.58 14.35
C LYS A 100 6.47 2.04 14.38
N ALA A 101 7.39 1.33 13.71
CA ALA A 101 8.79 1.72 13.70
C ALA A 101 8.99 3.03 12.93
N ASP A 102 8.26 3.25 11.84
CA ASP A 102 8.26 4.52 11.11
C ASP A 102 7.73 5.70 11.97
N ILE A 103 6.68 5.46 12.77
CA ILE A 103 6.18 6.47 13.73
C ILE A 103 7.27 6.83 14.76
N VAL A 104 7.98 5.82 15.28
CA VAL A 104 9.10 6.04 16.22
C VAL A 104 10.22 6.83 15.54
N ARG A 105 10.59 6.49 14.31
CA ARG A 105 11.58 7.25 13.53
C ARG A 105 11.14 8.71 13.35
N ALA A 106 9.90 8.96 12.92
CA ALA A 106 9.38 10.33 12.76
C ALA A 106 9.44 11.14 14.06
N ALA A 107 9.12 10.52 15.20
CA ALA A 107 9.22 11.14 16.51
C ALA A 107 10.68 11.43 16.90
N GLN A 108 11.62 10.52 16.60
CA GLN A 108 13.05 10.73 16.83
C GLN A 108 13.59 11.89 15.99
N ASP A 109 13.23 11.95 14.70
CA ASP A 109 13.63 13.03 13.79
C ASP A 109 13.10 14.39 14.30
N PHE A 110 11.83 14.45 14.73
CA PHE A 110 11.28 15.66 15.33
C PHE A 110 12.02 16.06 16.62
N CYS A 111 12.31 15.11 17.50
CA CYS A 111 13.09 15.37 18.72
C CYS A 111 14.47 15.95 18.41
N GLN A 112 15.13 15.48 17.34
CA GLN A 112 16.41 16.04 16.90
C GLN A 112 16.27 17.50 16.43
N LEU A 113 15.23 17.82 15.66
CA LEU A 113 14.95 19.20 15.24
C LEU A 113 14.69 20.13 16.44
N VAL A 114 14.02 19.63 17.47
CA VAL A 114 13.82 20.35 18.74
C VAL A 114 15.14 20.56 19.47
N ALA A 115 15.98 19.52 19.58
CA ALA A 115 17.30 19.60 20.23
C ALA A 115 18.23 20.62 19.51
N GLN A 116 18.11 20.71 18.18
CA GLN A 116 18.83 21.68 17.35
C GLN A 116 18.21 23.09 17.36
N LYS A 117 17.14 23.31 18.16
CA LYS A 117 16.39 24.58 18.25
C LYS A 117 15.77 25.04 16.93
N GLN A 118 15.53 24.13 15.98
CA GLN A 118 14.87 24.43 14.70
C GLN A 118 13.35 24.36 14.80
N LYS A 119 12.83 23.58 15.76
CA LYS A 119 11.40 23.44 16.07
C LYS A 119 11.17 23.55 17.58
N ARG A 120 9.95 23.89 17.99
CA ARG A 120 9.49 23.83 19.38
C ARG A 120 8.64 22.58 19.57
N PRO A 121 8.57 22.00 20.78
CA PRO A 121 7.68 20.86 21.05
C PRO A 121 6.21 21.11 20.68
N THR A 122 5.74 22.34 20.82
CA THR A 122 4.39 22.78 20.46
C THR A 122 4.12 22.84 18.97
N ASP A 123 5.17 22.71 18.14
CA ASP A 123 5.02 22.70 16.68
C ASP A 123 4.71 21.29 16.15
N LEU A 124 4.66 20.26 17.02
CA LEU A 124 4.21 18.91 16.66
C LEU A 124 2.70 18.79 16.85
N ASP A 125 1.97 19.00 15.77
CA ASP A 125 0.55 18.66 15.66
C ASP A 125 0.37 17.39 14.79
N VAL A 126 -0.90 17.02 14.54
CA VAL A 126 -1.27 15.84 13.76
C VAL A 126 -0.75 15.95 12.32
N ASP A 127 -0.84 17.14 11.71
CA ASP A 127 -0.43 17.37 10.32
C ASP A 127 1.09 17.34 10.18
N MET A 128 1.81 17.96 11.13
CA MET A 128 3.27 17.91 11.21
C MET A 128 3.76 16.47 11.37
N LEU A 129 3.17 15.70 12.29
CA LEU A 129 3.53 14.29 12.44
C LEU A 129 3.24 13.51 11.15
N GLY A 130 2.08 13.72 10.53
CA GLY A 130 1.74 13.13 9.23
C GLY A 130 2.77 13.43 8.13
N SER A 131 3.27 14.66 8.08
CA SER A 131 4.29 15.08 7.10
C SER A 131 5.67 14.45 7.33
N LEU A 132 5.96 14.02 8.56
CA LEU A 132 7.22 13.39 8.94
C LEU A 132 7.23 11.87 8.71
N LEU A 133 6.07 11.23 8.51
CA LEU A 133 5.98 9.80 8.21
C LEU A 133 6.51 9.51 6.80
N SER A 134 7.08 8.32 6.60
CA SER A 134 7.72 7.91 5.33
C SER A 134 6.73 7.78 4.18
N SER A 135 5.43 7.78 4.46
CA SER A 135 4.36 7.79 3.46
C SER A 135 4.16 9.16 2.79
N ASN A 136 4.94 10.19 3.12
CA ASN A 136 4.75 11.54 2.59
C ASN A 136 4.61 11.54 1.06
N GLY A 137 3.55 12.19 0.54
CA GLY A 137 3.17 12.18 -0.88
C GLY A 137 2.25 11.04 -1.35
N CYS A 138 1.97 10.04 -0.52
CA CYS A 138 0.96 9.00 -0.77
C CYS A 138 -0.26 9.21 0.14
N PRO A 139 -1.49 9.21 -0.39
CA PRO A 139 -2.69 9.32 0.45
C PRO A 139 -2.84 8.12 1.37
N ASP A 140 -3.62 8.28 2.45
CA ASP A 140 -4.03 7.16 3.32
C ASP A 140 -4.78 6.09 2.50
N PRO A 141 -4.67 4.78 2.82
CA PRO A 141 -5.44 3.75 2.15
C PRO A 141 -6.96 3.98 2.34
N ASP A 142 -7.74 3.97 1.27
CA ASP A 142 -9.20 4.05 1.38
C ASP A 142 -9.83 2.67 1.64
N LEU A 143 -9.22 1.63 1.05
CA LEU A 143 -9.70 0.24 1.12
C LEU A 143 -8.52 -0.70 1.38
N VAL A 144 -8.69 -1.62 2.32
CA VAL A 144 -7.80 -2.77 2.52
C VAL A 144 -8.54 -4.05 2.17
N LEU A 145 -7.94 -4.86 1.29
CA LEU A 145 -8.29 -6.26 1.10
C LEU A 145 -7.41 -7.11 2.01
N LYS A 146 -8.01 -7.75 3.02
CA LYS A 146 -7.32 -8.63 3.95
C LYS A 146 -7.55 -10.09 3.55
N PHE A 147 -6.48 -10.80 3.20
CA PHE A 147 -6.52 -12.21 2.82
C PHE A 147 -6.08 -13.10 3.97
N GLY A 148 -6.80 -14.20 4.19
CA GLY A 148 -6.46 -15.21 5.18
C GLY A 148 -7.30 -15.19 6.45
N PRO A 149 -7.08 -16.19 7.32
CA PRO A 149 -7.97 -16.50 8.45
C PRO A 149 -7.78 -15.57 9.66
N VAL A 150 -6.78 -14.69 9.66
CA VAL A 150 -6.45 -13.88 10.83
C VAL A 150 -7.30 -12.61 10.85
N ASP A 151 -8.09 -12.41 11.90
CA ASP A 151 -8.89 -11.20 12.12
C ASP A 151 -8.05 -10.08 12.75
N SER A 152 -7.01 -9.64 12.03
CA SER A 152 -6.12 -8.56 12.44
C SER A 152 -5.47 -7.92 11.22
N THR A 153 -5.11 -6.64 11.33
CA THR A 153 -4.28 -5.95 10.34
C THR A 153 -2.80 -6.31 10.46
N LEU A 154 -2.43 -7.07 11.50
CA LEU A 154 -1.06 -7.54 11.76
C LEU A 154 0.01 -6.44 11.73
N GLY A 155 -0.36 -5.20 12.11
CA GLY A 155 0.56 -4.06 12.18
C GLY A 155 0.62 -3.20 10.91
N PHE A 156 -0.23 -3.47 9.91
CA PHE A 156 -0.34 -2.66 8.70
C PHE A 156 -0.72 -1.20 9.04
N LEU A 157 0.17 -0.26 8.70
CA LEU A 157 0.04 1.20 8.72
C LEU A 157 -0.93 1.79 9.77
N PRO A 158 -0.67 1.64 11.09
CA PRO A 158 -1.65 1.98 12.13
C PRO A 158 -2.08 3.45 12.17
N TRP A 159 -1.21 4.37 11.72
CA TRP A 159 -1.54 5.79 11.62
C TRP A 159 -2.51 6.08 10.47
N HIS A 160 -2.27 5.45 9.32
CA HIS A 160 -2.94 5.74 8.06
C HIS A 160 -4.32 5.08 7.95
N ILE A 161 -4.55 3.95 8.63
CA ILE A 161 -5.80 3.18 8.45
C ILE A 161 -7.02 3.67 9.24
N ARG A 162 -6.98 4.91 9.75
CA ARG A 162 -8.02 5.45 10.66
C ARG A 162 -9.43 5.52 10.07
N LEU A 163 -9.55 5.58 8.74
CA LEU A 163 -10.81 5.66 7.99
C LEU A 163 -10.89 4.63 6.84
N THR A 164 -9.95 3.69 6.82
CA THR A 164 -9.88 2.67 5.77
C THR A 164 -10.99 1.65 5.96
N GLU A 165 -11.73 1.38 4.89
CA GLU A 165 -12.66 0.26 4.85
C GLU A 165 -11.87 -1.05 4.73
N ILE A 166 -12.24 -2.08 5.51
CA ILE A 166 -11.53 -3.37 5.51
C ILE A 166 -12.48 -4.46 5.01
N VAL A 167 -12.17 -5.01 3.83
CA VAL A 167 -12.89 -6.16 3.26
C VAL A 167 -12.02 -7.40 3.39
N SER A 168 -12.56 -8.42 4.05
CA SER A 168 -11.86 -9.68 4.29
C SER A 168 -12.22 -10.71 3.23
N LEU A 169 -11.21 -11.34 2.64
CA LEU A 169 -11.35 -12.51 1.77
C LEU A 169 -10.66 -13.72 2.41
N PRO A 170 -11.20 -14.94 2.25
CA PRO A 170 -10.69 -16.11 2.94
C PRO A 170 -9.27 -16.49 2.53
N SER A 171 -8.90 -16.29 1.25
CA SER A 171 -7.55 -16.49 0.76
C SER A 171 -7.28 -15.64 -0.49
N HIS A 172 -6.01 -15.35 -0.76
CA HIS A 172 -5.55 -14.78 -2.04
C HIS A 172 -5.28 -15.85 -3.11
N LEU A 173 -5.17 -17.12 -2.71
CA LEU A 173 -4.81 -18.21 -3.62
C LEU A 173 -5.93 -18.45 -4.64
N ASN A 174 -5.58 -18.45 -5.93
CA ASN A 174 -6.53 -18.56 -7.05
C ASN A 174 -7.65 -17.52 -7.00
N ILE A 175 -7.36 -16.31 -6.50
CA ILE A 175 -8.35 -15.24 -6.47
C ILE A 175 -8.88 -14.95 -7.87
N SER A 176 -10.19 -14.84 -7.99
CA SER A 176 -10.82 -14.47 -9.27
C SER A 176 -10.98 -12.96 -9.39
N TYR A 177 -11.08 -12.48 -10.63
CA TYR A 177 -11.44 -11.09 -10.89
C TYR A 177 -12.83 -10.74 -10.31
N GLU A 178 -13.75 -11.72 -10.26
CA GLU A 178 -15.10 -11.52 -9.73
C GLU A 178 -15.09 -11.29 -8.20
N ASP A 179 -14.21 -11.98 -7.46
CA ASP A 179 -14.01 -11.77 -6.03
C ASP A 179 -13.44 -10.36 -5.77
N PHE A 180 -12.40 -9.99 -6.51
CA PHE A 180 -11.80 -8.65 -6.46
C PHE A 180 -12.83 -7.56 -6.76
N PHE A 181 -13.58 -7.70 -7.85
CA PHE A 181 -14.60 -6.72 -8.25
C PHE A 181 -15.76 -6.65 -7.26
N SER A 182 -16.11 -7.76 -6.62
CA SER A 182 -17.12 -7.79 -5.56
C SER A 182 -16.69 -7.00 -4.32
N ALA A 183 -15.41 -7.09 -3.93
CA ALA A 183 -14.87 -6.25 -2.87
C ALA A 183 -14.89 -4.76 -3.22
N LEU A 184 -14.60 -4.40 -4.49
CA LEU A 184 -14.74 -3.02 -4.97
C LEU A 184 -16.19 -2.52 -4.92
N ARG A 185 -17.17 -3.36 -5.30
CA ARG A 185 -18.60 -3.03 -5.19
C ARG A 185 -19.01 -2.79 -3.75
N GLN A 186 -18.53 -3.62 -2.82
CA GLN A 186 -18.80 -3.44 -1.39
C GLN A 186 -18.27 -2.09 -0.89
N TYR A 187 -17.03 -1.73 -1.25
CA TYR A 187 -16.46 -0.43 -0.92
C TYR A 187 -17.25 0.73 -1.55
N ALA A 188 -17.61 0.62 -2.84
CA ALA A 188 -18.36 1.66 -3.55
C ALA A 188 -19.76 1.91 -2.96
N ALA A 189 -20.33 0.92 -2.26
CA ALA A 189 -21.61 1.04 -1.56
C ALA A 189 -21.47 1.55 -0.12
N CYS A 190 -20.25 1.72 0.40
CA CYS A 190 -20.04 2.15 1.78
C CYS A 190 -20.38 3.65 1.97
N GLU A 191 -21.03 3.98 3.08
CA GLU A 191 -21.33 5.35 3.48
C GLU A 191 -20.32 5.86 4.52
N GLN A 192 -19.35 6.66 4.10
CA GLN A 192 -18.40 7.30 5.01
C GLN A 192 -18.98 8.60 5.59
N ARG A 193 -19.46 8.55 6.84
CA ARG A 193 -20.15 9.68 7.50
C ARG A 193 -19.23 10.67 8.20
N LEU A 194 -17.96 10.32 8.39
CA LEU A 194 -16.92 11.21 8.94
C LEU A 194 -17.34 11.90 10.26
N GLY A 195 -18.11 11.21 11.10
CA GLY A 195 -18.59 11.71 12.40
C GLY A 195 -19.77 12.68 12.36
N LYS A 196 -20.46 12.83 11.21
CA LYS A 196 -21.68 13.62 11.06
C LYS A 196 -22.96 12.81 11.27
#